data_AF-A0A1I2R1Z2-F1
#
_entry.id   AF-A0A1I2R1Z2-F1
#
_cell.length_a   1.000
_cell.length_b   1.000
_cell.length_c   1.000
_cell.angle_alpha   90.00
_cell.angle_beta   90.00
_cell.angle_gamma   90.00
#
_symmetry.space_group_name_H-M   'P 1'
#
loop_
_entity.id
_entity.type
_entity.pdbx_description
1 polymer ?
#
loop_
_entity_poly.entity_id
_entity_poly.type
_entity_poly.pdbx_seq_one_letter_code
_entity_poly.pdbx_strand_id
1 'polypeptide(L)'
;MIDWPRRYRLMRLHFAAELVLEHVYQFFHHPEKIGANINEDKARIDFYWEGSIATIFPELTQRVNQMITEDLPIISAFSDEQNQRRYWRIEGFAQVPCGGTHLRRTGEIGPIYLKRRNLGKGKERIEIFLQED
;
A
#
# COMPACT_ATOMS: atom_id res chain seq x y z
N MET A 1 -18.48 -12.17 -17.19
CA MET A 1 -17.15 -12.74 -16.85
C MET A 1 -16.27 -11.60 -16.38
N ILE A 2 -15.51 -11.77 -15.28
CA ILE A 2 -14.61 -10.72 -14.76
C ILE A 2 -13.27 -10.84 -15.49
N ASP A 3 -12.70 -9.72 -15.92
CA ASP A 3 -11.32 -9.65 -16.40
C ASP A 3 -10.36 -9.90 -15.22
N TRP A 4 -9.91 -11.15 -15.09
CA TRP A 4 -9.12 -11.60 -13.95
C TRP A 4 -7.71 -11.01 -13.91
N PRO A 5 -6.94 -10.95 -15.00
CA PRO A 5 -5.63 -10.29 -15.01
C PRO A 5 -5.69 -8.86 -14.49
N ARG A 6 -6.63 -8.06 -15.02
CA ARG A 6 -6.88 -6.70 -14.57
C ARG A 6 -7.26 -6.65 -13.10
N ARG A 7 -8.17 -7.53 -12.67
CA ARG A 7 -8.66 -7.61 -11.30
C ARG A 7 -7.55 -7.92 -10.30
N TYR A 8 -6.70 -8.88 -10.63
CA TYR A 8 -5.60 -9.32 -9.77
C TYR A 8 -4.51 -8.24 -9.69
N ARG A 9 -4.20 -7.57 -10.81
CA ARG A 9 -3.29 -6.42 -10.82
C ARG A 9 -3.75 -5.30 -9.90
N LEU A 10 -5.04 -4.96 -9.92
CA LEU A 10 -5.62 -3.98 -9.00
C LEU A 10 -5.53 -4.42 -7.53
N MET A 11 -5.66 -5.72 -7.23
CA MET A 11 -5.49 -6.25 -5.87
C MET A 11 -4.05 -6.09 -5.38
N ARG A 12 -3.07 -6.41 -6.25
CA ARG A 12 -1.64 -6.22 -5.97
C ARG A 12 -1.32 -4.76 -5.68
N LEU A 13 -1.74 -3.84 -6.55
CA LEU A 13 -1.50 -2.41 -6.38
C LEU A 13 -2.22 -1.83 -5.16
N HIS A 14 -3.45 -2.27 -4.88
CA HIS A 14 -4.17 -1.86 -3.68
C HIS A 14 -3.39 -2.27 -2.43
N PHE A 15 -3.03 -3.53 -2.30
CA PHE A 15 -2.38 -4.03 -1.09
C PHE A 15 -0.95 -3.48 -0.95
N ALA A 16 -0.23 -3.24 -2.05
CA ALA A 16 1.04 -2.52 -2.03
C ALA A 16 0.89 -1.10 -1.46
N ALA A 17 -0.18 -0.38 -1.83
CA ALA A 17 -0.48 0.94 -1.27
C ALA A 17 -0.80 0.89 0.22
N GLU A 18 -1.54 -0.12 0.69
CA GLU A 18 -1.81 -0.32 2.11
C GLU A 18 -0.51 -0.60 2.88
N LEU A 19 0.37 -1.48 2.40
CA LEU A 19 1.66 -1.73 3.05
C LEU A 19 2.54 -0.47 3.08
N VAL A 20 2.63 0.27 1.97
CA VAL A 20 3.40 1.51 1.92
C VAL A 20 2.84 2.55 2.90
N LEU A 21 1.52 2.69 2.99
CA LEU A 21 0.87 3.61 3.93
C LEU A 21 1.21 3.26 5.38
N GLU A 22 1.04 2.00 5.76
CA GLU A 22 1.28 1.55 7.14
C GLU A 22 2.75 1.71 7.53
N HIS A 23 3.70 1.42 6.63
CA HIS A 23 5.11 1.70 6.90
C HIS A 23 5.38 3.19 7.06
N VAL A 24 4.75 4.04 6.25
CA VAL A 24 4.88 5.49 6.40
C VAL A 24 4.37 5.96 7.75
N TYR A 25 3.25 5.41 8.19
CA TYR A 25 2.67 5.74 9.48
C TYR A 25 3.50 5.26 10.66
N GLN A 26 4.02 4.03 10.62
CA GLN A 26 4.77 3.45 11.72
C GLN A 26 6.19 4.01 11.84
N PHE A 27 6.86 4.33 10.73
CA PHE A 27 8.29 4.63 10.73
C PHE A 27 8.64 6.10 10.41
N PHE A 28 7.70 6.89 9.86
CA PHE A 28 8.01 8.24 9.37
C PHE A 28 7.09 9.33 9.92
N HIS A 29 6.84 9.29 11.23
CA HIS A 29 6.12 10.32 12.00
C HIS A 29 4.65 10.54 11.60
N HIS A 30 4.01 9.53 11.00
CA HIS A 30 2.57 9.52 10.76
C HIS A 30 2.05 10.79 10.03
N PRO A 31 2.61 11.12 8.85
CA PRO A 31 2.27 12.34 8.13
C PRO A 31 0.79 12.36 7.72
N GLU A 32 0.23 13.55 7.55
CA GLU A 32 -1.14 13.68 7.09
C GLU A 32 -1.28 13.16 5.64
N LYS A 33 -2.07 12.10 5.46
CA LYS A 33 -2.48 11.61 4.14
C LYS A 33 -3.61 12.47 3.61
N ILE A 34 -3.40 13.02 2.41
CA ILE A 34 -4.36 13.93 1.76
C ILE A 34 -5.04 13.32 0.54
N GLY A 35 -4.58 12.16 0.08
CA GLY A 35 -5.16 11.49 -1.07
C GLY A 35 -4.57 10.12 -1.36
N ALA A 36 -5.33 9.30 -2.07
CA ALA A 36 -4.86 8.04 -2.64
C ALA A 36 -5.65 7.73 -3.91
N ASN A 37 -5.06 6.96 -4.81
CA ASN A 37 -5.74 6.42 -5.98
C ASN A 37 -5.04 5.14 -6.42
N ILE A 38 -5.82 4.17 -6.89
CA ILE A 38 -5.34 2.93 -7.47
C ILE A 38 -5.92 2.85 -8.87
N ASN A 39 -5.05 2.68 -9.85
CA ASN A 39 -5.41 2.37 -11.23
C ASN A 39 -4.63 1.14 -11.68
N GLU A 40 -4.79 0.75 -12.94
CA GLU A 40 -4.19 -0.47 -13.45
C GLU A 40 -2.68 -0.34 -13.61
N ASP A 41 -2.15 0.85 -13.89
CA ASP A 41 -0.71 1.02 -14.09
C ASP A 41 0.05 1.16 -12.77
N LYS A 42 -0.56 1.84 -11.79
CA LYS A 42 0.08 2.19 -10.52
C LYS A 42 -0.92 2.54 -9.42
N ALA A 43 -0.43 2.54 -8.18
CA ALA A 43 -1.08 3.19 -7.06
C ALA A 43 -0.37 4.50 -6.70
N ARG A 44 -1.05 5.38 -5.97
CA ARG A 44 -0.46 6.59 -5.40
C ARG A 44 -1.01 6.88 -4.02
N ILE A 45 -0.17 7.52 -3.21
CA ILE A 45 -0.53 8.09 -1.92
C ILE A 45 0.08 9.49 -1.82
N ASP A 46 -0.72 10.44 -1.37
CA ASP A 46 -0.38 11.84 -1.27
C ASP A 46 -0.34 12.24 0.20
N PHE A 47 0.69 13.00 0.58
CA PHE A 47 0.92 13.48 1.94
C PHE A 47 1.20 14.97 1.96
N TYR A 48 0.86 15.62 3.09
CA TYR A 48 1.62 16.81 3.49
C TYR A 48 2.98 16.36 4.03
N TRP A 49 4.04 16.98 3.53
CA TRP A 49 5.40 16.60 3.85
C TRP A 49 6.32 17.83 3.74
N GLU A 50 7.09 18.09 4.80
CA GLU A 50 8.12 19.13 4.79
C GLU A 50 9.38 18.62 4.11
N GLY A 51 9.86 19.34 3.10
CA GLY A 51 11.01 18.92 2.30
C GLY A 51 10.66 17.83 1.28
N SER A 52 11.59 16.92 1.02
CA SER A 52 11.45 15.90 -0.02
C SER A 52 11.14 14.53 0.59
N ILE A 53 9.98 13.96 0.25
CA ILE A 53 9.61 12.59 0.67
C ILE A 53 10.52 11.52 0.05
N ALA A 54 11.28 11.83 -1.00
CA ALA A 54 12.23 10.87 -1.58
C ALA A 54 13.35 10.47 -0.60
N THR A 55 13.58 11.25 0.46
CA THR A 55 14.57 10.95 1.50
C THR A 55 14.29 9.64 2.23
N ILE A 56 13.02 9.25 2.37
CA ILE A 56 12.63 8.00 3.05
C ILE A 56 12.55 6.79 2.13
N PHE A 57 12.69 6.97 0.80
CA PHE A 57 12.44 5.91 -0.16
C PHE A 57 13.38 4.69 -0.03
N PRO A 58 14.69 4.84 0.22
CA PRO A 58 15.57 3.68 0.38
C PRO A 58 15.11 2.75 1.52
N GLU A 59 14.85 3.33 2.69
CA GLU A 59 14.38 2.57 3.86
C GLU A 59 12.96 2.02 3.67
N LEU A 60 12.04 2.84 3.18
CA LEU A 60 10.65 2.44 2.93
C LEU A 60 10.57 1.29 1.92
N THR A 61 11.30 1.39 0.81
CA THR A 61 11.34 0.35 -0.23
C THR A 61 11.93 -0.95 0.30
N GLN A 62 12.99 -0.87 1.11
CA GLN A 62 13.61 -2.05 1.74
C GLN A 62 12.60 -2.76 2.66
N ARG A 63 11.96 -2.03 3.57
CA ARG A 63 11.00 -2.61 4.54
C ARG A 63 9.80 -3.27 3.85
N VAL A 64 9.22 -2.60 2.86
CA VAL A 64 8.06 -3.15 2.12
C VAL A 64 8.45 -4.38 1.31
N ASN A 65 9.57 -4.34 0.57
CA ASN A 65 10.02 -5.51 -0.20
C ASN A 65 10.45 -6.67 0.71
N GLN A 66 10.98 -6.40 1.91
CA GLN A 66 11.24 -7.43 2.91
C GLN A 66 9.95 -8.15 3.31
N MET A 67 8.88 -7.42 3.68
CA MET A 67 7.59 -8.04 4.01
C MET A 67 6.97 -8.82 2.84
N ILE A 68 7.17 -8.36 1.61
CA ILE A 68 6.74 -9.08 0.40
C ILE A 68 7.52 -10.40 0.29
N THR A 69 8.84 -10.36 0.49
CA THR A 69 9.72 -11.54 0.41
C THR A 69 9.43 -12.56 1.51
N GLU A 70 9.03 -12.11 2.71
CA GLU A 70 8.65 -12.98 3.83
C GLU A 70 7.32 -13.73 3.61
N ASP A 71 6.54 -13.37 2.58
CA ASP A 71 5.29 -14.04 2.17
C ASP A 71 4.30 -14.29 3.33
N LEU A 72 4.10 -13.26 4.13
CA LEU A 72 3.28 -13.30 5.33
C LEU A 72 1.79 -13.51 5.00
N PRO A 73 1.05 -14.29 5.80
CA PRO A 73 -0.40 -14.45 5.65
C PRO A 73 -1.16 -13.14 5.84
N ILE A 74 -2.14 -12.89 4.97
CA ILE A 74 -3.09 -11.77 5.06
C ILE A 74 -4.46 -12.33 5.46
N ILE A 75 -4.90 -11.97 6.66
CA ILE A 75 -6.23 -12.32 7.17
C ILE A 75 -7.20 -11.26 6.69
N SER A 76 -8.30 -11.66 6.03
CA SER A 76 -9.41 -10.77 5.68
C SER A 76 -10.67 -11.20 6.43
N ALA A 77 -11.26 -10.31 7.22
CA ALA A 77 -12.43 -10.61 8.04
C ALA A 77 -13.29 -9.37 8.28
N PHE A 78 -14.41 -9.54 8.99
CA PHE A 78 -15.30 -8.46 9.40
C PHE A 78 -14.99 -8.06 10.84
N SER A 79 -14.83 -6.75 11.09
CA SER A 79 -14.85 -6.20 12.45
C SER A 79 -16.27 -5.97 12.94
N ASP A 80 -17.22 -5.83 12.01
CA ASP A 80 -18.65 -5.73 12.25
C ASP A 80 -19.37 -6.27 11.01
N GLU A 81 -19.82 -7.52 11.10
CA GLU A 81 -20.46 -8.21 9.98
C GLU A 81 -21.83 -7.62 9.66
N GLN A 82 -22.57 -7.16 10.67
CA GLN A 82 -23.90 -6.56 10.49
C GLN A 82 -23.82 -5.28 9.65
N ASN A 83 -22.81 -4.44 9.89
CA ASN A 83 -22.57 -3.21 9.13
C ASN A 83 -21.57 -3.38 7.98
N GLN A 84 -21.19 -4.63 7.65
CA GLN A 84 -20.25 -4.96 6.57
C GLN A 84 -18.90 -4.24 6.66
N ARG A 85 -18.42 -3.95 7.89
CA ARG A 85 -17.10 -3.35 8.11
C ARG A 85 -16.04 -4.44 8.06
N ARG A 86 -15.14 -4.31 7.09
CA ARG A 86 -14.08 -5.28 6.80
C ARG A 86 -12.72 -4.73 7.19
N TYR A 87 -11.80 -5.63 7.49
CA TYR A 87 -10.40 -5.33 7.72
C TYR A 87 -9.50 -6.36 7.06
N TRP A 88 -8.24 -5.97 6.86
CA TRP A 88 -7.15 -6.92 6.71
C TRP A 88 -6.24 -6.90 7.94
N ARG A 89 -5.59 -8.02 8.23
CA ARG A 89 -4.61 -8.15 9.31
C ARG A 89 -3.40 -8.95 8.86
N ILE A 90 -2.22 -8.45 9.20
CA ILE A 90 -0.97 -9.22 9.22
C ILE A 90 -0.54 -9.27 10.69
N GLU A 91 -0.39 -10.48 11.23
CA GLU A 91 -0.02 -10.67 12.64
C GLU A 91 1.30 -9.99 12.96
N GLY A 92 1.35 -9.27 14.08
CA GLY A 92 2.53 -8.53 14.52
C GLY A 92 2.86 -7.27 13.72
N PHE A 93 2.08 -6.93 12.68
CA PHE A 93 2.30 -5.73 11.87
C PHE A 93 1.16 -4.71 12.01
N ALA A 94 -0.04 -5.03 11.50
CA ALA A 94 -1.16 -4.10 11.46
C ALA A 94 -2.49 -4.82 11.26
N GLN A 95 -3.56 -4.17 11.74
CA GLN A 95 -4.95 -4.47 11.37
C GLN A 95 -5.59 -3.18 10.85
N VAL A 96 -5.97 -3.16 9.58
CA VAL A 96 -6.46 -1.93 8.92
C VAL A 96 -7.88 -2.13 8.40
N PRO A 97 -8.82 -1.23 8.76
CA PRO A 97 -10.15 -1.22 8.16
C PRO A 97 -10.06 -0.93 6.66
N CYS A 98 -10.47 -1.87 5.83
CA CYS A 98 -10.52 -1.69 4.39
C CYS A 98 -11.57 -2.60 3.75
N GLY A 99 -12.42 -1.99 2.92
CA GLY A 99 -13.45 -2.69 2.14
C GLY A 99 -12.94 -3.32 0.84
N GLY A 100 -11.66 -3.13 0.52
CA GLY A 100 -11.02 -3.68 -0.67
C GLY A 100 -11.03 -5.20 -0.70
N THR A 101 -10.73 -5.74 -1.88
CA THR A 101 -10.41 -7.16 -2.01
C THR A 101 -8.90 -7.32 -1.95
N HIS A 102 -8.44 -8.11 -1.01
CA HIS A 102 -7.03 -8.26 -0.76
C HIS A 102 -6.53 -9.62 -1.24
N LEU A 103 -5.22 -9.68 -1.38
CA LEU A 103 -4.46 -10.90 -1.56
C LEU A 103 -4.56 -11.75 -0.29
N ARG A 104 -4.10 -13.00 -0.37
CA ARG A 104 -4.03 -13.92 0.77
C ARG A 104 -2.65 -13.91 1.42
N ARG A 105 -1.61 -13.53 0.69
CA ARG A 105 -0.23 -13.41 1.18
C ARG A 105 0.47 -12.19 0.60
N THR A 106 1.45 -11.65 1.34
CA THR A 106 2.20 -10.47 0.90
C THR A 106 3.07 -10.74 -0.34
N GLY A 107 3.55 -11.97 -0.52
CA GLY A 107 4.38 -12.36 -1.68
C GLY A 107 3.63 -12.26 -3.01
N GLU A 108 2.30 -12.37 -2.99
CA GLU A 108 1.45 -12.20 -4.18
C GLU A 108 1.56 -10.79 -4.79
N ILE A 109 2.02 -9.79 -4.03
CA ILE A 109 2.28 -8.44 -4.56
C ILE A 109 3.39 -8.48 -5.62
N GLY A 110 4.42 -9.30 -5.43
CA GLY A 110 5.68 -9.22 -6.19
C GLY A 110 6.49 -7.96 -5.89
N PRO A 111 7.71 -7.83 -6.45
CA PRO A 111 8.58 -6.69 -6.21
C PRO A 111 7.93 -5.37 -6.62
N ILE A 112 8.23 -4.30 -5.88
CA ILE A 112 7.73 -2.95 -6.17
C ILE A 112 8.86 -1.92 -6.23
N TYR A 113 8.61 -0.83 -6.93
CA TYR A 113 9.44 0.38 -6.86
C TYR A 113 8.59 1.63 -6.60
N LEU A 114 9.22 2.61 -5.95
CA LEU A 114 8.59 3.88 -5.57
C LEU A 114 9.14 5.03 -6.40
N LYS A 115 8.26 5.93 -6.84
CA LYS A 115 8.63 7.15 -7.56
C LYS A 115 8.01 8.38 -6.90
N ARG A 116 8.83 9.41 -6.67
CA ARG A 116 8.37 10.67 -6.09
C ARG A 116 7.70 11.51 -7.17
N ARG A 117 6.64 12.22 -6.77
CA ARG A 117 6.12 13.37 -7.51
C ARG A 117 5.81 14.53 -6.58
N ASN A 118 6.37 15.70 -6.85
CA ASN A 118 6.08 16.94 -6.12
C ASN A 118 4.77 17.55 -6.66
N LEU A 119 3.80 17.81 -5.80
CA LEU A 119 2.50 18.41 -6.16
C LEU A 119 2.44 19.91 -5.85
N GLY A 120 3.50 20.47 -5.27
CA GLY A 120 3.62 21.86 -4.83
C GLY A 120 3.04 22.09 -3.43
N LYS A 121 3.40 23.23 -2.81
CA LYS A 121 2.84 23.69 -1.52
C LYS A 121 2.94 22.65 -0.38
N GLY A 122 4.10 22.02 -0.24
CA GLY A 122 4.34 21.00 0.80
C GLY A 122 3.58 19.69 0.59
N LYS A 123 3.07 19.43 -0.63
CA LYS A 123 2.37 18.20 -0.97
C LYS A 123 3.28 17.30 -1.79
N GLU A 124 3.48 16.09 -1.29
CA GLU A 124 4.35 15.09 -1.89
C GLU A 124 3.54 13.83 -2.21
N ARG A 125 3.90 13.17 -3.31
CA ARG A 125 3.27 11.93 -3.77
C ARG A 125 4.29 10.82 -3.85
N ILE A 126 3.91 9.67 -3.31
CA ILE A 126 4.54 8.38 -3.57
C ILE A 126 3.70 7.68 -4.64
N GLU A 127 4.28 7.48 -5.82
CA GLU A 127 3.73 6.56 -6.84
C GLU A 127 4.35 5.17 -6.63
N ILE A 128 3.50 4.14 -6.68
CA ILE A 128 3.84 2.75 -6.36
C ILE A 128 3.57 1.93 -7.61
N PHE A 129 4.59 1.22 -8.08
CA PHE A 129 4.53 0.41 -9.28
C PHE A 129 4.90 -1.03 -8.95
N LEU A 130 4.23 -1.97 -9.62
CA LEU A 130 4.68 -3.35 -9.67
C LEU A 130 5.87 -3.43 -10.61
N GLN A 131 6.92 -4.14 -10.21
CA GLN A 131 7.96 -4.57 -11.13
C GLN A 131 7.43 -5.82 -11.84
N GLU A 132 7.20 -5.70 -13.14
CA GLU A 132 6.84 -6.84 -13.98
C GLU A 132 8.11 -7.61 -14.35
N ASP A 133 7.98 -8.92 -14.48
CA ASP A 133 9.01 -9.81 -15.01
C ASP A 133 9.20 -9.62 -16.52
#